data_AF-A0A3D4X955-F1
#
_entry.id   AF-A0A3D4X955-F1
#
_cell.length_a   1.000
_cell.length_b   1.000
_cell.length_c   1.000
_cell.angle_alpha   90.00
_cell.angle_beta   90.00
_cell.angle_gamma   90.00
#
_symmetry.space_group_name_H-M   'P 1'
#
loop_
_entity.id
_entity.type
_entity.pdbx_description
1 polymer ?
#
loop_
_entity_poly.entity_id
_entity_poly.type
_entity_poly.pdbx_seq_one_letter_code
_entity_poly.pdbx_strand_id
1 'polypeptide(L)'
;MANVIIKVETTVIINTSSSFNAKGREIKRIMDQMMQLIRDLSSVWTGDAAKAYTKKFQGLSDDITRMLKIIDEYVNDLKQIAENYDKAEQDNITLAEQLLDEVIEG
;
A
#
# COMPACT_ATOMS: atom_id res chain seq x y z
N MET A 1 7.39 -5.47 -26.20
CA MET A 1 7.35 -4.12 -25.58
C MET A 1 6.47 -4.02 -24.33
N ALA A 2 5.50 -4.92 -24.08
CA ALA A 2 4.65 -4.87 -22.88
C ALA A 2 5.39 -5.09 -21.55
N ASN A 3 6.44 -5.91 -21.56
CA ASN A 3 7.21 -6.30 -20.37
C ASN A 3 7.91 -5.13 -19.65
N VAL A 4 8.41 -4.15 -20.42
CA VAL A 4 9.08 -2.97 -19.85
C VAL A 4 8.08 -2.01 -19.20
N ILE A 5 6.87 -1.89 -19.76
CA ILE A 5 5.84 -0.97 -19.28
C ILE A 5 5.28 -1.44 -17.94
N ILE A 6 4.95 -2.72 -17.80
CA ILE A 6 4.42 -3.28 -16.54
C ILE A 6 5.45 -3.17 -15.40
N LYS A 7 6.73 -3.43 -15.66
CA LYS A 7 7.80 -3.28 -14.65
C LYS A 7 8.03 -1.84 -14.22
N VAL A 8 7.99 -0.90 -15.16
CA VAL A 8 8.09 0.54 -14.86
C VAL A 8 6.89 1.01 -14.01
N GLU A 9 5.67 0.65 -14.40
CA GLU A 9 4.44 0.97 -13.63
C GLU A 9 4.49 0.37 -12.21
N THR A 10 4.90 -0.89 -12.07
CA THR A 10 5.03 -1.55 -10.76
C THR A 10 6.04 -0.83 -9.88
N THR A 11 7.18 -0.42 -10.44
CA THR A 11 8.22 0.32 -9.71
C THR A 11 7.71 1.69 -9.24
N VAL A 12 6.99 2.41 -10.11
CA VAL A 12 6.39 3.70 -9.78
C VAL A 12 5.38 3.55 -8.63
N ILE A 13 4.54 2.52 -8.67
CA ILE A 13 3.52 2.30 -7.64
C ILE A 13 4.15 1.87 -6.32
N ILE A 14 5.16 0.99 -6.33
CA ILE A 14 5.90 0.61 -5.11
C ILE A 14 6.53 1.85 -4.45
N ASN A 15 7.18 2.70 -5.24
CA ASN A 15 7.85 3.91 -4.73
C ASN A 15 6.84 4.93 -4.19
N THR A 16 5.75 5.14 -4.92
CA THR A 16 4.67 6.06 -4.52
C THR A 16 4.00 5.58 -3.24
N SER A 17 3.70 4.28 -3.15
CA SER A 17 3.05 3.70 -1.98
C SER A 17 3.97 3.64 -0.78
N SER A 18 5.27 3.39 -0.96
CA SER A 18 6.27 3.50 0.11
C SER A 18 6.34 4.91 0.68
N SER A 19 6.33 5.92 -0.20
CA SER A 19 6.29 7.34 0.18
C SER A 19 5.00 7.68 0.92
N PHE A 20 3.86 7.21 0.42
CA PHE A 20 2.56 7.44 1.07
C PHE A 20 2.50 6.77 2.44
N ASN A 21 2.98 5.52 2.56
CA ASN A 21 3.07 4.80 3.83
C ASN A 21 3.92 5.55 4.86
N ALA A 22 5.07 6.08 4.43
CA ALA A 22 5.91 6.90 5.31
C ALA A 22 5.14 8.13 5.82
N LYS A 23 4.40 8.82 4.95
CA LYS A 23 3.56 9.95 5.33
C LYS A 23 2.39 9.56 6.23
N GLY A 24 1.70 8.45 5.95
CA GLY A 24 0.62 7.99 6.81
C GLY A 24 1.12 7.54 8.19
N ARG A 25 2.30 6.92 8.30
CA ARG A 25 2.95 6.64 9.59
C ARG A 25 3.31 7.92 10.34
N GLU A 26 3.79 8.94 9.65
CA GLU A 26 4.06 10.26 10.22
C GLU A 26 2.78 10.90 10.77
N ILE A 27 1.69 10.88 10.01
CA ILE A 27 0.39 11.42 10.46
C ILE A 27 -0.13 10.62 11.66
N LYS A 28 -0.05 9.28 11.62
CA LYS A 28 -0.44 8.42 12.76
C LYS A 28 0.33 8.80 14.02
N ARG A 29 1.65 8.96 13.92
CA ARG A 29 2.49 9.39 15.05
C ARG A 29 2.03 10.73 15.61
N ILE A 30 1.74 11.72 14.76
CA ILE A 30 1.27 13.03 15.19
C ILE A 30 -0.09 12.92 15.89
N MET A 31 -1.02 12.12 15.36
CA MET A 31 -2.30 11.90 16.02
C MET A 31 -2.18 11.21 17.36
N ASP A 32 -1.31 10.21 17.48
CA ASP A 32 -1.05 9.53 18.76
C ASP A 32 -0.52 10.54 19.81
N GLN A 33 0.35 11.47 19.39
CA GLN A 33 0.83 12.57 20.23
C GLN A 33 -0.30 13.54 20.63
N MET A 34 -1.18 13.90 19.70
CA MET A 34 -2.33 14.76 19.97
C MET A 34 -3.33 14.08 20.93
N MET A 35 -3.59 12.79 20.75
CA MET A 35 -4.44 12.02 21.66
C MET A 35 -3.84 11.94 23.07
N GLN A 36 -2.52 11.84 23.19
CA GLN A 36 -1.86 11.89 24.49
C GLN A 36 -2.04 13.26 25.16
N LEU A 37 -1.82 14.36 24.42
CA LEU A 37 -2.10 15.72 24.91
C LEU A 37 -3.55 15.89 25.37
N ILE A 38 -4.52 15.38 24.61
CA ILE A 38 -5.94 15.41 24.99
C ILE A 38 -6.17 14.67 26.32
N ARG A 39 -5.55 13.49 26.49
CA ARG A 39 -5.65 12.72 27.74
C ARG A 39 -5.03 13.47 28.91
N ASP A 40 -3.88 14.09 28.73
CA ASP A 40 -3.21 14.85 29.78
C ASP A 40 -4.04 16.08 30.20
N LEU A 41 -4.70 16.72 29.23
CA LEU A 41 -5.61 17.85 29.45
C LEU A 41 -6.96 17.45 30.04
N SER A 42 -7.34 16.18 30.05
CA SER A 42 -8.69 15.72 30.46
C SER A 42 -9.07 16.08 31.91
N SER A 43 -8.09 16.37 32.76
CA SER A 43 -8.28 16.83 34.14
C SER A 43 -8.81 18.26 34.25
N VAL A 44 -8.53 19.11 33.25
CA VAL A 44 -8.90 20.54 33.23
C VAL A 44 -9.81 20.90 32.06
N TRP A 45 -9.66 20.21 30.93
CA TRP A 45 -10.45 20.38 29.73
C TRP A 45 -11.58 19.36 29.70
N THR A 46 -12.72 19.78 30.22
CA THR A 46 -13.94 18.98 30.33
C THR A 46 -15.09 19.61 29.53
N GLY A 47 -16.24 18.93 29.49
CA GLY A 47 -17.43 19.39 28.78
C GLY A 47 -17.57 18.86 27.35
N ASP A 48 -18.62 19.30 26.67
CA ASP A 48 -19.05 18.68 25.41
C ASP A 48 -18.11 18.98 24.25
N ALA A 49 -17.40 20.12 24.29
CA ALA A 49 -16.35 20.43 23.32
C ALA A 49 -15.18 19.43 23.40
N ALA A 50 -14.70 19.12 24.61
CA ALA A 50 -13.61 18.15 24.80
C ALA A 50 -14.02 16.74 24.32
N LYS A 51 -15.25 16.32 24.61
CA LYS A 51 -15.82 15.04 24.12
C LYS A 51 -15.90 15.01 22.60
N ALA A 52 -16.40 16.09 21.99
CA ALA A 52 -16.54 16.19 20.53
C ALA A 52 -15.18 16.14 19.82
N TYR A 53 -14.18 16.87 20.32
CA TYR A 53 -12.81 16.85 19.80
C TYR A 53 -12.18 15.47 19.91
N THR A 54 -12.27 14.84 21.09
CA THR A 54 -11.73 13.49 21.32
C THR A 54 -12.34 12.48 20.34
N LYS A 55 -13.67 12.51 20.19
CA LYS A 55 -14.38 11.63 19.26
C LYS A 55 -13.96 11.84 17.81
N LYS A 56 -13.77 13.10 17.39
CA LYS A 56 -13.32 13.43 16.03
C LYS A 56 -11.89 12.96 15.77
N PHE A 57 -10.99 13.12 16.75
CA PHE A 57 -9.61 12.65 16.62
C PHE A 57 -9.49 11.12 16.59
N GLN A 58 -10.29 10.42 17.40
CA GLN A 58 -10.38 8.96 17.30
C GLN A 58 -10.86 8.50 15.93
N GLY A 59 -11.94 9.10 15.42
CA GLY A 59 -12.44 8.77 14.08
C GLY A 59 -11.40 9.02 12.99
N LEU A 60 -10.71 10.16 13.03
CA LEU A 60 -9.62 10.45 12.08
C LEU A 60 -8.47 9.42 12.18
N SER A 61 -8.16 8.96 13.39
CA SER A 61 -7.14 7.93 13.61
C SER A 61 -7.51 6.58 12.99
N ASP A 62 -8.77 6.18 13.16
CA ASP A 62 -9.31 4.97 12.55
C ASP A 62 -9.31 5.06 11.02
N ASP A 63 -9.71 6.21 10.47
CA ASP A 63 -9.75 6.45 9.03
C ASP A 63 -8.35 6.38 8.39
N ILE A 64 -7.34 6.97 9.03
CA ILE A 64 -5.95 6.91 8.55
C ILE A 64 -5.39 5.50 8.63
N THR A 65 -5.71 4.77 9.71
CA THR A 65 -5.30 3.37 9.85
C THR A 65 -5.90 2.52 8.71
N ARG A 66 -7.17 2.74 8.37
CA ARG A 66 -7.83 2.06 7.25
C ARG A 66 -7.19 2.44 5.90
N MET A 67 -6.92 3.72 5.67
CA MET A 67 -6.28 4.19 4.45
C MET A 67 -4.91 3.57 4.23
N LEU A 68 -4.09 3.47 5.29
CA LEU A 68 -2.79 2.80 5.24
C LEU A 68 -2.91 1.33 4.84
N LYS A 69 -3.89 0.61 5.40
CA LYS A 69 -4.15 -0.79 5.08
C LYS A 69 -4.50 -0.99 3.59
N ILE A 70 -5.38 -0.13 3.05
CA ILE A 70 -5.80 -0.20 1.64
C ILE A 70 -4.60 -0.01 0.70
N ILE A 71 -3.66 0.88 1.06
CA ILE A 71 -2.47 1.15 0.24
C ILE A 71 -1.52 -0.04 0.26
N ASP A 72 -1.32 -0.66 1.43
CA ASP A 72 -0.54 -1.89 1.51
C ASP A 72 -1.16 -3.02 0.68
N GLU A 73 -2.48 -3.17 0.71
CA GLU A 73 -3.21 -4.14 -0.13
C GLU A 73 -2.97 -3.87 -1.62
N TYR A 74 -3.17 -2.64 -2.10
CA TYR A 74 -2.94 -2.30 -3.51
C TYR A 74 -1.49 -2.56 -3.97
N VAL A 75 -0.50 -2.30 -3.11
CA VAL A 75 0.90 -2.61 -3.43
C VAL A 75 1.11 -4.10 -3.61
N ASN A 76 0.55 -4.90 -2.71
CA ASN A 76 0.72 -6.35 -2.75
C ASN A 76 0.02 -6.93 -3.98
N ASP A 77 -1.18 -6.46 -4.29
CA ASP A 77 -1.92 -6.87 -5.49
C ASP A 77 -1.12 -6.61 -6.77
N LEU A 78 -0.53 -5.42 -6.88
CA LEU A 78 0.28 -5.07 -8.06
C LEU A 78 1.58 -5.85 -8.17
N LYS A 79 2.24 -6.14 -7.04
CA LYS A 79 3.39 -7.05 -7.02
C LYS A 79 2.99 -8.43 -7.51
N GLN A 80 1.86 -8.94 -7.03
CA GLN A 80 1.36 -10.25 -7.44
C GLN A 80 0.98 -10.28 -8.92
N ILE A 81 0.39 -9.20 -9.46
CA ILE A 81 0.14 -9.06 -10.90
C ILE A 81 1.45 -9.10 -11.69
N ALA A 82 2.48 -8.38 -11.25
CA ALA A 82 3.78 -8.35 -11.92
C ALA A 82 4.46 -9.73 -11.90
N GLU A 83 4.44 -10.44 -10.77
CA GLU A 83 4.96 -11.79 -10.63
C GLU A 83 4.21 -12.80 -11.53
N ASN A 84 2.88 -12.72 -11.55
CA ASN A 84 2.06 -13.57 -12.40
C ASN A 84 2.33 -13.31 -13.89
N TYR A 85 2.54 -12.05 -14.27
CA TYR A 85 2.88 -11.69 -15.64
C TYR A 85 4.26 -12.22 -16.03
N ASP A 86 5.29 -11.99 -15.20
CA ASP A 86 6.65 -12.49 -15.44
C ASP A 86 6.65 -14.01 -15.59
N LYS A 87 5.88 -14.72 -14.76
CA LYS A 87 5.73 -16.17 -14.86
C LYS A 87 5.07 -16.59 -16.18
N ALA A 88 3.94 -15.96 -16.55
CA ALA A 88 3.25 -16.29 -17.79
C ALA A 88 4.12 -16.05 -19.02
N GLU A 89 4.95 -15.00 -19.02
CA GLU A 89 5.91 -14.76 -20.10
C GLU A 89 6.98 -15.85 -20.15
N GLN A 90 7.57 -16.24 -19.01
CA GLN A 90 8.57 -17.31 -18.99
C GLN A 90 7.98 -18.63 -19.48
N ASP A 91 6.76 -18.96 -19.05
CA ASP A 91 6.04 -20.15 -19.53
C ASP A 91 5.85 -20.12 -21.06
N ASN A 92 5.50 -18.95 -21.62
CA ASN A 92 5.36 -18.77 -23.07
C ASN A 92 6.70 -18.90 -23.82
N ILE A 93 7.80 -18.38 -23.25
CA ILE A 93 9.14 -18.51 -23.84
C ILE A 93 9.56 -19.98 -23.87
N THR A 94 9.44 -20.69 -22.74
CA THR A 94 9.76 -22.12 -22.65
C THR A 94 8.92 -22.95 -23.63
N LEU A 95 7.63 -22.65 -23.78
CA LEU A 95 6.78 -23.34 -24.75
C LEU A 95 7.23 -23.08 -26.20
N ALA A 96 7.63 -21.84 -26.52
CA ALA A 96 8.13 -21.50 -27.85
C ALA A 96 9.46 -22.20 -28.18
N GLU A 97 10.36 -22.34 -27.20
CA GLU A 97 11.61 -23.09 -27.34
C GLU A 97 11.33 -24.58 -27.62
N GLN A 98 10.40 -25.20 -26.88
CA GLN A 98 10.01 -26.59 -27.10
C GLN A 98 9.41 -26.84 -28.49
N LEU A 99 8.57 -25.93 -28.99
CA LEU A 99 8.01 -26.02 -30.34
C LEU A 99 9.07 -25.92 -31.43
N LEU A 100 10.11 -25.10 -31.23
CA LEU A 100 11.23 -24.99 -32.18
C LEU A 100 12.05 -26.28 -32.23
N ASP A 101 12.29 -26.91 -31.07
CA ASP A 101 13.04 -28.16 -30.99
C ASP A 101 12.29 -29.32 -31.70
N GLU A 102 10.98 -29.45 -31.50
CA GLU A 102 10.17 -30.47 -32.19
C GLU A 102 10.18 -30.32 -33.73
N VAL A 103 10.25 -29.09 -34.25
CA VAL A 103 10.25 -28.83 -35.70
C VAL A 103 11.63 -29.04 -36.33
N ILE A 104 12.72 -28.93 -35.55
CA ILE A 104 14.10 -29.10 -36.05
C ILE A 104 14.52 -30.58 -36.00
N GLU A 105 13.97 -31.38 -35.08
CA GLU A 105 14.27 -32.81 -34.95
C GLU A 105 13.38 -33.74 -35.80
N GLY A 106 12.33 -33.23 -36.45
CA GLY A 106 11.43 -33.97 -37.36
C GLY A 106 11.74 -33.78 -38.84
#